data_AF-A0A7Y2K459-F1
#
_entry.id   AF-A0A7Y2K459-F1
#
_cell.length_a   1.000
_cell.length_b   1.000
_cell.length_c   1.000
_cell.angle_alpha   90.00
_cell.angle_beta   90.00
_cell.angle_gamma   90.00
#
_symmetry.space_group_name_H-M   'P 1'
#
loop_
_entity.id
_entity.type
_entity.pdbx_description
1 polymer ?
#
loop_
_entity_poly.entity_id
_entity_poly.type
_entity_poly.pdbx_seq_one_letter_code
_entity_poly.pdbx_strand_id
1 'polypeptide(L)'
;MADGQLKIVEGSALTGQQKKDLLNRLARIEGQLRGVQKLVALAAEPSDVDAVAQQMAAARKALDRSFVQLLAGAIQTQAGNAADVEEARASAAHLAAMLDRFA
;
A
#
# COMPACT_ATOMS: atom_id res chain seq x y z
N MET A 1 13.67 -16.80 -7.58
CA MET A 1 13.24 -15.40 -7.41
C MET A 1 14.10 -14.80 -6.33
N ALA A 2 14.66 -13.61 -6.55
CA ALA A 2 15.65 -13.01 -5.67
C ALA A 2 15.01 -12.66 -4.31
N ASP A 3 15.06 -13.60 -3.37
CA ASP A 3 14.68 -13.38 -1.97
C ASP A 3 15.82 -12.65 -1.26
N GLY A 4 16.02 -11.39 -1.65
CA GLY A 4 16.83 -10.47 -0.88
C GLY A 4 15.93 -9.87 0.19
N GLN A 5 16.17 -10.19 1.46
CA GLN A 5 15.51 -9.52 2.59
C GLN A 5 15.55 -8.01 2.36
N LEU A 6 14.37 -7.39 2.24
CA LEU A 6 14.25 -5.95 2.08
C LEU A 6 14.86 -5.28 3.32
N LYS A 7 15.98 -4.57 3.14
CA LYS A 7 16.62 -3.82 4.23
C LYS A 7 15.80 -2.58 4.53
N ILE A 8 15.21 -2.50 5.72
CA ILE A 8 14.51 -1.29 6.18
C ILE A 8 15.57 -0.24 6.55
N VAL A 9 15.61 0.85 5.80
CA VAL A 9 16.42 2.03 6.13
C VAL A 9 15.66 2.96 7.07
N GLU A 10 16.36 3.66 7.95
CA GLU A 10 15.79 4.76 8.72
C GLU A 10 15.68 6.02 7.87
N GLY A 11 14.72 6.90 8.18
CA GLY A 11 14.53 8.17 7.47
C GLY A 11 13.34 8.96 7.99
N SER A 12 13.25 10.24 7.62
CA SER A 12 12.23 11.19 8.11
C SER A 12 10.85 11.04 7.46
N ALA A 13 10.73 10.29 6.36
CA ALA A 13 9.47 10.15 5.63
C ALA A 13 8.48 9.16 6.27
N LEU A 14 8.99 8.07 6.85
CA LEU A 14 8.21 7.02 7.51
C LEU A 14 9.05 6.38 8.61
N THR A 15 8.43 6.03 9.73
CA THR A 15 9.08 5.28 10.82
C THR A 15 9.37 3.84 10.39
N GLY A 16 10.32 3.18 11.08
CA GLY A 16 10.61 1.76 10.85
C GLY A 16 9.37 0.86 11.04
N GLN A 17 8.52 1.17 12.02
CA GLN A 17 7.27 0.44 12.27
C GLN A 17 6.27 0.62 11.11
N GLN A 18 6.07 1.86 10.62
CA GLN A 18 5.22 2.12 9.45
C GLN A 18 5.70 1.34 8.21
N LYS A 19 7.01 1.33 7.95
CA LYS A 19 7.61 0.57 6.86
C LYS A 19 7.34 -0.93 7.02
N LYS A 20 7.58 -1.49 8.20
CA LYS A 20 7.34 -2.92 8.50
C LYS A 20 5.88 -3.31 8.28
N ASP A 21 4.95 -2.49 8.74
CA ASP A 21 3.51 -2.77 8.60
C ASP A 21 3.04 -2.69 7.15
N LEU A 22 3.50 -1.70 6.38
CA LEU A 22 3.23 -1.60 4.94
C LEU A 22 3.81 -2.79 4.18
N LEU A 23 5.06 -3.16 4.44
CA LEU A 23 5.70 -4.32 3.81
C LEU A 23 4.94 -5.62 4.11
N ASN A 24 4.50 -5.83 5.35
CA ASN A 24 3.69 -6.99 5.71
C ASN A 24 2.34 -7.01 4.98
N ARG A 25 1.73 -5.85 4.72
CA ARG A 25 0.48 -5.75 3.94
C ARG A 25 0.74 -6.05 2.47
N LEU A 26 1.79 -5.49 1.89
CA LEU A 26 2.20 -5.74 0.51
C LEU A 26 2.51 -7.22 0.28
N ALA A 27 3.20 -7.88 1.21
CA ALA A 27 3.47 -9.32 1.12
C ALA A 27 2.17 -10.17 1.10
N ARG A 28 1.14 -9.77 1.86
CA ARG A 28 -0.17 -10.42 1.80
C ARG A 28 -0.87 -10.17 0.45
N ILE A 29 -0.82 -8.94 -0.06
CA ILE A 29 -1.38 -8.59 -1.38
C ILE A 29 -0.68 -9.37 -2.49
N GLU A 30 0.64 -9.54 -2.42
CA GLU A 30 1.39 -10.39 -3.35
C GLU A 30 0.92 -11.85 -3.28
N GLY A 31 0.63 -12.37 -2.08
CA GLY A 31 -0.03 -13.66 -1.90
C GLY A 31 -1.40 -13.74 -2.60
N GLN A 32 -2.21 -12.68 -2.50
CA GLN A 32 -3.50 -12.61 -3.20
C GLN A 32 -3.31 -12.59 -4.73
N LEU A 33 -2.34 -11.83 -5.24
CA LEU A 33 -2.04 -11.79 -6.68
C LEU A 33 -1.58 -13.15 -7.21
N ARG A 34 -0.75 -13.88 -6.46
CA ARG A 34 -0.40 -15.27 -6.78
C ARG A 34 -1.62 -16.20 -6.77
N GLY A 35 -2.57 -15.98 -5.86
CA GLY A 35 -3.86 -16.68 -5.84
C GLY A 35 -4.69 -16.39 -7.09
N VAL A 36 -4.83 -15.12 -7.46
CA VAL A 36 -5.51 -14.68 -8.69
C VAL A 36 -4.88 -15.32 -9.93
N GLN A 37 -3.54 -15.33 -10.04
CA GLN A 37 -2.85 -15.98 -11.15
C GLN A 37 -3.21 -17.47 -11.28
N LYS A 38 -3.29 -18.19 -10.14
CA LYS A 38 -3.71 -19.60 -10.14
C LYS A 38 -5.16 -19.76 -10.58
N LEU A 39 -6.07 -18.92 -10.08
CA LEU A 39 -7.47 -18.96 -10.49
C LEU A 39 -7.63 -18.71 -11.99
N VAL A 40 -6.91 -17.73 -12.54
CA VAL A 40 -6.90 -17.47 -13.99
C VAL A 40 -6.35 -18.67 -14.76
N ALA A 41 -5.25 -19.27 -14.30
CA ALA A 41 -4.65 -20.43 -14.97
C ALA A 41 -5.53 -21.69 -14.94
N LEU A 42 -6.43 -21.81 -13.95
CA LEU A 42 -7.33 -22.94 -13.78
C LEU A 42 -8.76 -22.69 -14.29
N ALA A 43 -9.10 -21.46 -14.66
CA ALA A 43 -10.43 -21.11 -15.15
C ALA A 43 -10.70 -21.83 -16.48
N ALA A 44 -11.76 -22.64 -16.50
CA ALA A 44 -12.16 -23.44 -17.66
C ALA A 44 -13.58 -23.07 -18.13
N GLU A 45 -14.46 -22.72 -17.20
CA GLU A 45 -15.85 -22.40 -17.46
C GLU A 45 -16.13 -20.89 -17.24
N PRO A 46 -17.14 -20.31 -17.91
CA PRO A 46 -17.49 -18.89 -17.71
C PRO A 46 -17.75 -18.51 -16.25
N SER A 47 -18.27 -19.44 -15.44
CA SER A 47 -18.53 -19.22 -14.01
C SER A 47 -17.27 -19.02 -13.16
N ASP A 48 -16.11 -19.49 -13.61
CA ASP A 48 -14.84 -19.33 -12.87
C ASP A 48 -14.36 -17.88 -12.86
N VAL A 49 -14.81 -17.09 -13.84
CA VAL A 49 -14.48 -15.66 -13.97
C VAL A 49 -15.00 -14.86 -12.77
N ASP A 50 -16.14 -15.27 -12.18
CA ASP A 50 -16.70 -14.60 -11.00
C ASP A 50 -15.75 -14.70 -9.81
N ALA A 51 -15.15 -15.87 -9.59
CA ALA A 51 -14.18 -16.07 -8.51
C ALA A 51 -12.90 -15.26 -8.73
N VAL A 52 -12.40 -15.21 -9.97
CA VAL A 52 -11.25 -14.38 -10.36
C VAL A 52 -11.55 -12.89 -10.08
N ALA A 53 -12.70 -12.40 -10.56
CA ALA A 53 -13.12 -11.02 -10.40
C ALA A 53 -13.25 -10.61 -8.93
N GLN A 54 -13.84 -11.49 -8.09
CA GLN A 54 -13.95 -11.26 -6.65
C GLN A 54 -12.57 -11.16 -5.97
N GLN A 55 -11.63 -12.07 -6.30
CA GLN A 55 -10.29 -12.03 -5.72
C GLN A 55 -9.48 -10.83 -6.21
N MET A 56 -9.61 -10.44 -7.47
CA MET A 56 -9.02 -9.21 -7.99
C MET A 56 -9.56 -7.97 -7.26
N ALA A 57 -10.88 -7.89 -7.06
CA ALA A 57 -11.50 -6.79 -6.31
C ALA A 57 -11.02 -6.76 -4.84
N ALA A 58 -10.83 -7.92 -4.22
CA ALA A 58 -10.28 -8.01 -2.87
C ALA A 58 -8.83 -7.52 -2.80
N ALA A 59 -7.98 -7.91 -3.76
CA ALA A 59 -6.59 -7.45 -3.85
C ALA A 59 -6.51 -5.93 -4.09
N ARG A 60 -7.35 -5.39 -5.00
CA ARG A 60 -7.46 -3.94 -5.24
C ARG A 60 -7.81 -3.20 -3.96
N LYS A 61 -8.88 -3.60 -3.27
CA LYS A 61 -9.31 -2.98 -2.01
C LYS A 61 -8.25 -3.05 -0.91
N ALA A 62 -7.48 -4.15 -0.84
CA ALA A 62 -6.38 -4.27 0.10
C ALA A 62 -5.23 -3.32 -0.22
N LEU A 63 -4.93 -3.12 -1.51
CA LEU A 63 -3.93 -2.16 -1.97
C LEU A 63 -4.38 -0.72 -1.69
N ASP A 64 -5.62 -0.36 -1.98
CA ASP A 64 -6.18 0.98 -1.71
C ASP A 64 -6.09 1.33 -0.22
N ARG A 65 -6.44 0.38 0.66
CA ARG A 65 -6.29 0.56 2.11
C ARG A 65 -4.84 0.78 2.52
N SER A 66 -3.90 0.09 1.87
CA SER A 66 -2.47 0.23 2.15
C SER A 66 -1.94 1.58 1.65
N PHE A 67 -2.46 2.09 0.54
CA PHE A 67 -2.17 3.43 0.02
C PHE A 67 -2.64 4.52 0.99
N VAL A 68 -3.88 4.45 1.49
CA VAL A 68 -4.38 5.43 2.49
C VAL A 68 -3.53 5.40 3.77
N GLN A 69 -3.10 4.21 4.21
CA GLN A 69 -2.24 4.09 5.39
C GLN A 69 -0.83 4.64 5.17
N LEU A 70 -0.27 4.48 3.98
CA LEU A 70 0.99 5.11 3.60
C LEU A 70 0.89 6.62 3.74
N LEU A 71 -0.15 7.23 3.16
CA LEU A 71 -0.34 8.69 3.21
C LEU A 71 -0.62 9.17 4.64
N ALA A 72 -1.52 8.53 5.37
CA ALA A 72 -1.81 8.90 6.75
C ALA A 72 -0.57 8.80 7.66
N GLY A 73 0.22 7.72 7.51
CA GLY A 73 1.47 7.56 8.24
C GLY A 73 2.50 8.61 7.88
N ALA A 74 2.62 8.95 6.59
CA ALA A 74 3.51 10.01 6.12
C ALA A 74 3.10 11.39 6.68
N ILE A 75 1.81 11.72 6.70
CA ILE A 75 1.31 12.99 7.27
C ILE A 75 1.73 13.11 8.74
N GLN A 76 1.49 12.07 9.53
CA GLN A 76 1.83 12.06 10.96
C GLN A 76 3.33 12.20 11.19
N THR A 77 4.14 11.45 10.46
CA THR A 77 5.60 11.44 10.63
C THR A 77 6.22 12.76 10.17
N GLN A 78 5.81 13.29 9.02
CA GLN A 78 6.38 14.52 8.49
C GLN A 78 5.94 15.75 9.30
N ALA A 79 4.66 15.84 9.68
CA ALA A 79 4.19 16.93 10.54
C ALA A 79 4.87 16.91 11.92
N GLY A 80 5.16 15.73 12.47
CA GLY A 80 5.91 15.60 13.73
C GLY A 80 7.40 15.96 13.63
N ASN A 81 7.96 15.93 12.42
CA ASN A 81 9.37 16.24 12.16
C ASN A 81 9.60 17.66 11.59
N ALA A 82 8.52 18.40 11.33
CA ALA A 82 8.59 19.74 10.75
C ALA A 82 9.26 20.73 11.71
N ALA A 83 10.09 21.63 11.17
CA ALA A 83 10.78 22.65 11.95
C ALA A 83 9.82 23.75 12.44
N ASP A 84 8.76 24.03 11.67
CA ASP A 84 7.72 24.99 12.00
C ASP A 84 6.34 24.58 11.46
N VAL A 85 5.33 25.39 11.78
CA VAL A 85 3.94 25.16 11.40
C VAL A 85 3.73 25.28 9.88
N GLU A 86 4.51 26.13 9.20
CA GLU A 86 4.36 26.35 7.77
C GLU A 86 4.88 25.15 6.98
N GLU A 87 6.01 24.58 7.38
CA GLU A 87 6.55 23.34 6.83
C GLU A 87 5.59 22.16 7.08
N ALA A 88 5.04 22.05 8.30
CA ALA A 88 4.04 21.02 8.62
C ALA A 88 2.80 21.13 7.72
N ARG A 89 2.32 22.36 7.48
CA ARG A 89 1.17 22.63 6.62
C ARG A 89 1.47 22.32 5.16
N ALA A 90 2.65 22.69 4.66
CA ALA A 90 3.06 22.43 3.29
C ALA A 90 3.18 20.92 3.00
N SER A 91 3.79 20.16 3.91
CA SER A 91 3.87 18.70 3.82
C SER A 91 2.47 18.07 3.81
N ALA A 92 1.60 18.45 4.76
CA ALA A 92 0.24 17.93 4.82
C ALA A 92 -0.57 18.25 3.54
N ALA A 93 -0.45 19.47 3.01
CA ALA A 93 -1.11 19.87 1.78
C ALA A 93 -0.64 19.06 0.56
N HIS A 94 0.67 18.79 0.47
CA HIS A 94 1.22 17.94 -0.59
C HIS A 94 0.67 16.51 -0.54
N LEU A 95 0.63 15.91 0.65
CA LEU A 95 0.10 14.55 0.85
C LEU A 95 -1.42 14.48 0.60
N ALA A 96 -2.17 15.53 0.98
CA ALA A 96 -3.59 15.65 0.68
C ALA A 96 -3.84 15.74 -0.84
N ALA A 97 -3.06 16.53 -1.57
CA ALA A 97 -3.15 16.61 -3.02
C ALA A 97 -2.86 15.27 -3.72
N MET A 98 -1.97 14.44 -3.14
CA MET A 98 -1.77 13.08 -3.63
C MET A 98 -2.98 12.18 -3.35
N LEU A 99 -3.61 12.30 -2.19
CA LEU A 99 -4.84 11.57 -1.90
C LEU A 99 -5.93 11.92 -2.92
N ASP A 100 -6.20 13.21 -3.14
CA ASP A 100 -7.23 13.68 -4.09
C ASP A 100 -6.97 13.23 -5.54
N ARG A 101 -5.71 13.02 -5.91
CA ARG A 101 -5.35 12.56 -7.25
C ARG A 101 -5.67 11.07 -7.47
N PHE A 102 -5.64 10.27 -6.41
CA PHE A 102 -5.67 8.80 -6.51
C PHE A 102 -6.83 8.14 -5.75
N ALA A 103 -7.61 8.90 -4.97
CA ALA A 103 -8.83 8.47 -4.28
C ALA A 103 -10.08 8.90 -5.07
#